data_AF-A0A7J9XM06-F1
#
_entry.id   AF-A0A7J9XM06-F1
#
_cell.length_a   1.000
_cell.length_b   1.000
_cell.length_c   1.000
_cell.angle_alpha   90.00
_cell.angle_beta   90.00
_cell.angle_gamma   90.00
#
_symmetry.space_group_name_H-M   'P 1'
#
loop_
_entity.id
_entity.type
_entity.pdbx_description
1 polymer ?
#
loop_
_entity_poly.entity_id
_entity_poly.type
_entity_poly.pdbx_seq_one_letter_code
_entity_poly.pdbx_strand_id
1 'polypeptide(L)'
;MQRFAVLGAGSWGTAFAKVLADAGRDVVLWARRPQVADAVVTRQCNPDYLPGVVLPSTLRATTDAPAALHGADAVVFAVPSQTLRDNLGAWRGDLPDGATLVSLAKGVELGSLKRMSEVVAEVAGVSTSRVAAVSGPNLAREIAAGQPTATVIACTDHDRAIALQHACVTGYFRPYTNTDVVGCELGGACKNVMALACGMAAGLGFGDNTLATLITRGLAETARLGAALGADEMTFAGLAGLGDLVATCASPLSRNRSFGERLGRGDTLERAQQGTHGQVAEGVKSCTSIRALAAQHSVEVPITDGVHRVCHEGESPRDMAAELLGRAHKPE
;
A
#
# COMPACT_ATOMS: atom_id res chain seq x y z
N MET A 1 -11.05 4.80 20.46
CA MET A 1 -9.57 4.70 20.39
C MET A 1 -9.01 6.10 20.57
N GLN A 2 -8.13 6.29 21.55
CA GLN A 2 -7.44 7.55 21.81
C GLN A 2 -5.96 7.43 21.44
N ARG A 3 -5.24 6.44 22.00
CA ARG A 3 -3.79 6.38 21.85
C ARG A 3 -3.35 5.49 20.69
N PHE A 4 -2.47 6.01 19.84
CA PHE A 4 -1.96 5.33 18.65
C PHE A 4 -0.43 5.26 18.65
N ALA A 5 0.09 4.07 18.39
CA ALA A 5 1.49 3.89 18.01
C ALA A 5 1.56 3.73 16.49
N VAL A 6 2.38 4.53 15.81
CA VAL A 6 2.60 4.39 14.35
C VAL A 6 4.03 3.91 14.12
N LEU A 7 4.18 2.67 13.68
CA LEU A 7 5.47 2.03 13.46
C LEU A 7 5.88 2.16 12.00
N GLY A 8 6.72 3.16 11.73
CA GLY A 8 7.25 3.44 10.40
C GLY A 8 7.10 4.91 10.01
N ALA A 9 8.19 5.67 10.07
CA ALA A 9 8.23 7.10 9.73
C ALA A 9 8.48 7.40 8.24
N GLY A 10 8.01 6.53 7.33
CA GLY A 10 8.00 6.80 5.90
C GLY A 10 6.92 7.82 5.50
N SER A 11 6.78 8.12 4.20
CA SER A 11 5.80 9.12 3.72
C SER A 11 4.38 8.77 4.14
N TRP A 12 3.96 7.51 3.99
CA TRP A 12 2.61 7.10 4.33
C TRP A 12 2.36 7.02 5.83
N GLY A 13 3.27 6.43 6.60
CA GLY A 13 3.15 6.38 8.06
C GLY A 13 3.14 7.77 8.71
N THR A 14 3.97 8.70 8.22
CA THR A 14 3.95 10.10 8.70
C THR A 14 2.66 10.82 8.33
N ALA A 15 2.15 10.63 7.10
CA ALA A 15 0.88 11.23 6.68
C ALA A 15 -0.31 10.70 7.51
N PHE A 16 -0.35 9.40 7.78
CA PHE A 16 -1.40 8.80 8.60
C PHE A 16 -1.27 9.19 10.08
N ALA A 17 -0.06 9.30 10.62
CA ALA A 17 0.18 9.85 11.96
C ALA A 17 -0.31 11.29 12.09
N LYS A 18 -0.09 12.13 11.06
CA LYS A 18 -0.66 13.47 10.98
C LYS A 18 -2.20 13.44 10.96
N VAL A 19 -2.82 12.59 10.14
CA VAL A 19 -4.29 12.44 10.10
C VAL A 19 -4.86 12.11 11.49
N LEU A 20 -4.25 11.16 12.19
CA LEU A 20 -4.68 10.79 13.54
C LEU A 20 -4.49 11.95 14.54
N ALA A 21 -3.37 12.66 14.48
CA ALA A 21 -3.10 13.81 15.35
C ALA A 21 -4.08 14.97 15.08
N ASP A 22 -4.38 15.27 13.82
CA ASP A 22 -5.37 16.27 13.41
C ASP A 22 -6.79 15.88 13.84
N ALA A 23 -7.09 14.59 13.92
CA ALA A 23 -8.34 14.04 14.47
C ALA A 23 -8.39 14.07 16.01
N GLY A 24 -7.39 14.68 16.68
CA GLY A 24 -7.33 14.85 18.13
C GLY A 24 -6.89 13.60 18.89
N ARG A 25 -6.18 12.68 18.24
CA ARG A 25 -5.65 11.45 18.88
C ARG A 25 -4.26 11.66 19.47
N ASP A 26 -3.96 10.89 20.50
CA ASP A 26 -2.63 10.85 21.10
C ASP A 26 -1.72 9.92 20.29
N VAL A 27 -0.83 10.49 19.47
CA VAL A 27 -0.04 9.73 18.49
C VAL A 27 1.44 9.76 18.82
N VAL A 28 2.05 8.57 18.86
CA VAL A 28 3.50 8.41 18.94
C VAL A 28 4.00 7.70 17.67
N LEU A 29 4.77 8.42 16.86
CA LEU A 29 5.42 7.91 15.66
C LEU A 29 6.77 7.29 16.00
N TRP A 30 6.93 5.99 15.78
CA TRP A 30 8.24 5.35 15.85
C TRP A 30 9.02 5.55 14.55
N ALA A 31 10.22 6.10 14.68
CA ALA A 31 11.18 6.24 13.59
C ALA A 31 12.44 5.43 13.89
N ARG A 32 12.86 4.58 12.94
CA ARG A 32 14.13 3.84 13.04
C ARG A 32 15.36 4.76 13.17
N ARG A 33 15.29 5.95 12.57
CA ARG A 33 16.40 6.90 12.44
C ARG A 33 16.23 8.04 13.46
N PRO A 34 17.18 8.24 14.41
CA PRO A 34 17.07 9.29 15.43
C PRO A 34 16.83 10.69 14.87
N GLN A 35 17.49 11.05 13.77
CA GLN A 35 17.32 12.35 13.13
C GLN A 35 15.91 12.59 12.60
N VAL A 36 15.17 11.53 12.24
CA VAL A 36 13.77 11.66 11.79
C VAL A 36 12.86 11.90 12.99
N ALA A 37 13.05 11.17 14.10
CA ALA A 37 12.29 11.39 15.33
C ALA A 37 12.54 12.81 15.88
N ASP A 38 13.80 13.23 15.93
CA ASP A 38 14.19 14.58 16.38
C ASP A 38 13.56 15.69 15.52
N ALA A 39 13.59 15.55 14.19
CA ALA A 39 12.98 16.53 13.29
C ALA A 39 11.46 16.64 13.48
N VAL A 40 10.76 15.53 13.72
CA VAL A 40 9.32 15.54 13.99
C VAL A 40 9.01 16.29 15.28
N VAL A 41 9.80 16.09 16.34
CA VAL A 41 9.58 16.72 17.65
C VAL A 41 10.00 18.20 17.67
N THR A 42 11.19 18.52 17.15
CA THR A 42 11.79 19.86 17.31
C THR A 42 11.43 20.82 16.18
N ARG A 43 11.14 20.30 14.98
CA ARG A 43 10.89 21.10 13.78
C ARG A 43 9.50 20.87 13.20
N GLN A 44 8.72 19.97 13.79
CA GLN A 44 7.36 19.62 13.35
C GLN A 44 7.34 19.25 11.86
N CYS A 45 8.33 18.50 11.39
CA CYS A 45 8.41 18.10 9.98
C CYS A 45 9.13 16.75 9.81
N ASN A 46 8.94 16.12 8.64
CA ASN A 46 9.70 14.96 8.21
C ASN A 46 10.35 15.25 6.85
N PRO A 47 11.52 15.91 6.82
CA PRO A 47 12.10 16.46 5.59
C PRO A 47 12.47 15.38 4.57
N ASP A 48 12.81 14.17 5.03
CA ASP A 48 13.24 13.06 4.17
C ASP A 48 12.07 12.45 3.39
N TYR A 49 10.87 12.42 3.97
CA TYR A 49 9.74 11.68 3.42
C TYR A 49 8.53 12.54 3.04
N LEU A 50 8.36 13.71 3.66
CA LEU A 50 7.30 14.69 3.40
C LEU A 50 7.85 16.13 3.49
N PRO A 51 8.81 16.50 2.62
CA PRO A 51 9.37 17.85 2.63
C PRO A 51 8.28 18.89 2.38
N GLY A 52 8.31 19.98 3.17
CA GLY A 52 7.36 21.09 3.09
C GLY A 52 6.04 20.91 3.86
N VAL A 53 5.82 19.75 4.49
CA VAL A 53 4.63 19.50 5.33
C VAL A 53 4.90 19.90 6.78
N VAL A 54 4.01 20.70 7.34
CA VAL A 54 3.97 21.00 8.78
C VAL A 54 3.16 19.93 9.50
N LEU A 55 3.78 19.31 10.51
CA LEU A 55 3.16 18.29 11.36
C LEU A 55 2.54 18.94 12.62
N PRO A 56 1.46 18.37 13.18
CA PRO A 56 0.84 18.90 14.39
C PRO A 56 1.81 18.90 15.56
N SER A 57 1.78 19.93 16.41
CA SER A 57 2.62 20.01 17.63
C SER A 57 2.30 18.91 18.65
N THR A 58 1.12 18.30 18.54
CA THR A 58 0.68 17.17 19.36
C THR A 58 1.29 15.84 18.94
N LEU A 59 1.83 15.74 17.71
CA LEU A 59 2.46 14.52 17.21
C LEU A 59 3.83 14.32 17.85
N ARG A 60 3.98 13.24 18.63
CA ARG A 60 5.26 12.87 19.22
C ARG A 60 5.99 11.86 18.33
N ALA A 61 7.31 11.79 18.45
CA ALA A 61 8.10 10.75 17.82
C ALA A 61 9.18 10.20 18.76
N THR A 62 9.56 8.94 18.55
CA THR A 62 10.59 8.25 19.34
C THR A 62 11.31 7.21 18.48
N THR A 63 12.51 6.82 18.91
CA THR A 63 13.23 5.65 18.39
C THR A 63 13.02 4.40 19.23
N ASP A 64 12.40 4.53 20.40
CA ASP A 64 12.09 3.44 21.34
C ASP A 64 10.71 2.85 21.01
N ALA A 65 10.70 1.66 20.43
CA ALA A 65 9.47 0.98 20.04
C ALA A 65 8.59 0.58 21.25
N PRO A 66 9.12 -0.05 22.31
CA PRO A 66 8.38 -0.26 23.56
C PRO A 66 7.70 1.02 24.08
N ALA A 67 8.42 2.15 24.11
CA ALA A 67 7.83 3.41 24.56
C ALA A 67 6.69 3.93 23.67
N ALA A 68 6.79 3.73 22.34
CA ALA A 68 5.71 4.07 21.42
C ALA A 68 4.48 3.20 21.63
N LEU A 69 4.68 1.90 21.85
CA LEU A 69 3.64 0.89 21.99
C LEU A 69 2.89 0.94 23.32
N HIS A 70 3.54 1.36 24.40
CA HIS A 70 2.99 1.34 25.75
C HIS A 70 1.61 2.03 25.82
N GLY A 71 0.57 1.26 26.15
CA GLY A 71 -0.80 1.76 26.36
C GLY A 71 -1.53 2.19 25.10
N ALA A 72 -1.05 1.81 23.91
CA ALA A 72 -1.74 2.12 22.66
C ALA A 72 -3.03 1.29 22.50
N ASP A 73 -4.13 1.96 22.16
CA ASP A 73 -5.40 1.31 21.79
C ASP A 73 -5.34 0.68 20.40
N ALA A 74 -4.48 1.24 19.54
CA ALA A 74 -4.22 0.75 18.20
C ALA A 74 -2.76 0.93 17.80
N VAL A 75 -2.23 -0.05 17.09
CA VAL A 75 -0.86 -0.08 16.57
C VAL A 75 -0.91 -0.11 15.05
N VAL A 76 -0.33 0.89 14.42
CA VAL A 76 -0.33 1.06 12.96
C VAL A 76 1.02 0.63 12.40
N PHE A 77 1.01 -0.33 11.49
CA PHE A 77 2.20 -0.82 10.79
C PHE A 77 2.33 -0.13 9.44
N ALA A 78 3.31 0.76 9.34
CA ALA A 78 3.59 1.59 8.16
C ALA A 78 4.96 1.26 7.54
N VAL A 79 5.31 -0.02 7.51
CA VAL A 79 6.54 -0.55 6.91
C VAL A 79 6.23 -1.29 5.62
N PRO A 80 7.21 -1.43 4.69
CA PRO A 80 7.01 -2.19 3.46
C PRO A 80 6.59 -3.65 3.72
N SER A 81 5.70 -4.16 2.87
CA SER A 81 5.10 -5.50 2.96
C SER A 81 6.13 -6.61 3.14
N GLN A 82 7.24 -6.54 2.39
CA GLN A 82 8.30 -7.57 2.39
C GLN A 82 9.19 -7.53 3.63
N THR A 83 9.08 -6.49 4.46
CA THR A 83 9.83 -6.38 5.72
C THR A 83 8.91 -6.47 6.94
N LEU A 84 7.59 -6.57 6.73
CA LEU A 84 6.60 -6.45 7.81
C LEU A 84 6.77 -7.56 8.85
N ARG A 85 6.96 -8.81 8.43
CA ARG A 85 7.16 -9.96 9.31
C ARG A 85 8.35 -9.80 10.26
N ASP A 86 9.52 -9.46 9.74
CA ASP A 86 10.73 -9.31 10.55
C ASP A 86 10.59 -8.17 11.56
N ASN A 87 10.00 -7.04 11.14
CA ASN A 87 9.73 -5.92 12.03
C ASN A 87 8.71 -6.31 13.13
N LEU A 88 7.62 -6.97 12.76
CA LEU A 88 6.63 -7.48 13.72
C LEU A 88 7.25 -8.45 14.73
N GLY A 89 8.18 -9.31 14.29
CA GLY A 89 8.92 -10.21 15.17
C GLY A 89 9.64 -9.47 16.29
N ALA A 90 10.23 -8.30 15.98
CA ALA A 90 10.89 -7.46 16.96
C ALA A 90 9.93 -6.71 17.90
N TRP A 91 8.71 -6.41 17.47
CA TRP A 91 7.72 -5.66 18.24
C TRP A 91 6.74 -6.53 19.02
N ARG A 92 6.65 -7.82 18.68
CA ARG A 92 5.63 -8.75 19.19
C ARG A 92 5.51 -8.74 20.72
N GLY A 93 6.65 -8.71 21.42
CA GLY A 93 6.69 -8.75 22.88
C GLY A 93 6.11 -7.52 23.57
N ASP A 94 6.01 -6.40 22.85
CA ASP A 94 5.57 -5.11 23.38
C ASP A 94 4.17 -4.71 22.88
N LEU A 95 3.54 -5.52 22.02
CA LEU A 95 2.20 -5.23 21.50
C LEU A 95 1.18 -5.23 22.64
N PRO A 96 0.40 -4.15 22.84
CA PRO A 96 -0.60 -4.14 23.90
C PRO A 96 -1.70 -5.17 23.70
N ASP A 97 -2.13 -5.77 24.80
CA ASP A 97 -3.26 -6.70 24.80
C ASP A 97 -4.54 -5.99 24.34
N GLY A 98 -5.32 -6.67 23.49
CA GLY A 98 -6.58 -6.14 22.96
C GLY A 98 -6.47 -5.03 21.92
N ALA A 99 -5.27 -4.44 21.72
CA ALA A 99 -5.06 -3.38 20.73
C ALA A 99 -5.48 -3.82 19.33
N THR A 100 -6.02 -2.85 18.58
CA THR A 100 -6.31 -3.04 17.15
C THR A 100 -5.02 -2.91 16.35
N LEU A 101 -4.74 -3.93 15.55
CA LEU A 101 -3.54 -3.99 14.72
C LEU A 101 -3.90 -3.49 13.33
N VAL A 102 -3.28 -2.40 12.86
CA VAL A 102 -3.67 -1.72 11.62
C VAL A 102 -2.55 -1.84 10.59
N SER A 103 -2.78 -2.60 9.51
CA SER A 103 -1.86 -2.65 8.38
C SER A 103 -2.11 -1.49 7.42
N LEU A 104 -1.05 -0.71 7.16
CA LEU A 104 -1.00 0.23 6.04
C LEU A 104 -0.23 -0.32 4.83
N ALA A 105 0.37 -1.51 4.99
CA ALA A 105 1.18 -2.14 3.96
C ALA A 105 0.30 -2.68 2.83
N LYS A 106 0.73 -2.46 1.58
CA LYS A 106 0.02 -2.90 0.38
C LYS A 106 0.88 -3.94 -0.33
N GLY A 107 0.46 -5.20 -0.33
CA GLY A 107 1.20 -6.27 -0.99
C GLY A 107 0.89 -7.66 -0.43
N VAL A 108 1.53 -8.65 -1.05
CA VAL A 108 1.51 -10.06 -0.64
C VAL A 108 2.95 -10.46 -0.30
N GLU A 109 3.16 -11.15 0.82
CA GLU A 109 4.49 -11.57 1.29
C GLU A 109 5.11 -12.58 0.31
N LEU A 110 6.37 -12.35 -0.06
CA LEU A 110 7.14 -13.30 -0.86
C LEU A 110 7.40 -14.58 -0.07
N GLY A 111 7.31 -15.73 -0.74
CA GLY A 111 7.50 -17.05 -0.12
C GLY A 111 6.22 -17.59 0.51
N SER A 112 5.69 -16.95 1.56
CA SER A 112 4.48 -17.45 2.23
C SER A 112 3.19 -17.21 1.45
N LEU A 113 3.21 -16.22 0.54
CA LEU A 113 2.07 -15.75 -0.25
C LEU A 113 0.88 -15.25 0.58
N LYS A 114 1.12 -14.91 1.85
CA LYS A 114 0.12 -14.36 2.76
C LYS A 114 -0.12 -12.88 2.51
N ARG A 115 -1.37 -12.47 2.68
CA ARG A 115 -1.78 -11.06 2.76
C ARG A 115 -1.26 -10.43 4.04
N MET A 116 -1.17 -9.11 4.08
CA MET A 116 -0.55 -8.42 5.23
C MET A 116 -1.36 -8.61 6.51
N SER A 117 -2.68 -8.69 6.43
CA SER A 117 -3.55 -9.01 7.58
C SER A 117 -3.25 -10.40 8.16
N GLU A 118 -2.99 -11.39 7.30
CA GLU A 118 -2.63 -12.76 7.70
C GLU A 118 -1.23 -12.83 8.30
N VAL A 119 -0.26 -12.10 7.73
CA VAL A 119 1.08 -11.97 8.31
C VAL A 119 1.02 -11.34 9.70
N VAL A 120 0.27 -10.25 9.86
CA VAL A 120 0.09 -9.58 11.15
C VAL A 120 -0.55 -10.51 12.17
N ALA A 121 -1.65 -11.17 11.81
CA ALA A 121 -2.36 -12.11 12.68
C ALA A 121 -1.46 -13.26 13.14
N GLU A 122 -0.72 -13.86 12.21
CA GLU A 122 0.21 -14.96 12.49
C GLU A 122 1.34 -14.54 13.41
N VAL A 123 2.07 -13.48 13.08
CA VAL A 123 3.26 -13.09 13.83
C VAL A 123 2.88 -12.58 15.22
N ALA A 124 1.80 -11.82 15.34
CA ALA A 124 1.30 -11.35 16.63
C ALA A 124 0.60 -12.45 17.44
N GLY A 125 0.22 -13.57 16.81
CA GLY A 125 -0.52 -14.65 17.47
C GLY A 125 -1.94 -14.23 17.87
N VAL A 126 -2.63 -13.50 16.99
CA VAL A 126 -3.96 -12.92 17.27
C VAL A 126 -4.98 -13.34 16.20
N SER A 127 -6.26 -13.26 16.54
CA SER A 127 -7.34 -13.41 15.57
C SER A 127 -7.26 -12.33 14.48
N THR A 128 -7.58 -12.69 13.24
CA THR A 128 -7.73 -11.74 12.13
C THR A 128 -8.78 -10.67 12.40
N SER A 129 -9.76 -10.93 13.28
CA SER A 129 -10.72 -9.93 13.76
C SER A 129 -10.08 -8.76 14.52
N ARG A 130 -8.85 -8.91 15.03
CA ARG A 130 -8.09 -7.80 15.64
C ARG A 130 -7.30 -6.99 14.62
N VAL A 131 -7.28 -7.39 13.35
CA VAL A 131 -6.46 -6.79 12.31
C VAL A 131 -7.33 -6.02 11.33
N ALA A 132 -7.04 -4.73 11.18
CA ALA A 132 -7.64 -3.87 10.17
C ALA A 132 -6.62 -3.54 9.08
N ALA A 133 -7.07 -3.32 7.85
CA ALA A 133 -6.28 -2.82 6.75
C ALA A 133 -6.81 -1.45 6.30
N VAL A 134 -5.91 -0.51 5.97
CA VAL A 134 -6.31 0.77 5.36
C VAL A 134 -5.92 0.75 3.89
N SER A 135 -6.92 0.75 3.02
CA SER A 135 -6.76 0.65 1.56
C SER A 135 -7.59 1.74 0.86
N GLY A 136 -7.22 2.10 -0.37
CA GLY A 136 -7.82 3.23 -1.08
C GLY A 136 -6.81 4.22 -1.65
N PRO A 137 -7.29 5.24 -2.40
CA PRO A 137 -6.47 6.24 -3.10
C PRO A 137 -5.73 7.15 -2.10
N ASN A 138 -4.65 6.61 -1.55
CA ASN A 138 -3.95 7.18 -0.41
C ASN A 138 -2.59 7.77 -0.81
N LEU A 139 -2.59 8.77 -1.69
CA LEU A 139 -1.36 9.47 -2.07
C LEU A 139 -0.87 10.30 -0.88
N ALA A 140 0.20 9.83 -0.24
CA ALA A 140 0.67 10.36 1.04
C ALA A 140 0.93 11.88 1.03
N ARG A 141 1.42 12.45 -0.07
CA ARG A 141 1.68 13.89 -0.19
C ARG A 141 0.40 14.72 -0.25
N GLU A 142 -0.62 14.27 -0.97
CA GLU A 142 -1.90 14.98 -1.07
C GLU A 142 -2.62 14.97 0.28
N ILE A 143 -2.65 13.80 0.94
CA ILE A 143 -3.21 13.66 2.29
C ILE A 143 -2.44 14.52 3.29
N ALA A 144 -1.11 14.50 3.25
CA ALA A 144 -0.29 15.31 4.14
C ALA A 144 -0.49 16.82 3.93
N ALA A 145 -0.81 17.24 2.70
CA ALA A 145 -1.17 18.60 2.35
C ALA A 145 -2.64 18.96 2.70
N GLY A 146 -3.41 18.04 3.29
CA GLY A 146 -4.80 18.29 3.68
C GLY A 146 -5.79 18.31 2.51
N GLN A 147 -5.45 17.67 1.37
CA GLN A 147 -6.38 17.58 0.25
C GLN A 147 -7.48 16.55 0.53
N PRO A 148 -8.74 16.81 0.11
CA PRO A 148 -9.86 15.90 0.33
C PRO A 148 -9.57 14.50 -0.24
N THR A 149 -9.66 13.49 0.62
CA THR A 149 -9.37 12.10 0.27
C THR A 149 -10.40 11.17 0.92
N ALA A 150 -10.89 10.20 0.14
CA ALA A 150 -11.71 9.10 0.63
C ALA A 150 -10.87 7.82 0.74
N THR A 151 -11.07 7.03 1.79
CA THR A 151 -10.33 5.78 2.01
C THR A 151 -11.23 4.68 2.55
N VAL A 152 -10.72 3.45 2.62
CA VAL A 152 -11.40 2.28 3.20
C VAL A 152 -10.62 1.75 4.39
N ILE A 153 -11.33 1.48 5.47
CA ILE A 153 -10.89 0.69 6.61
C ILE A 153 -11.57 -0.67 6.49
N ALA A 154 -10.78 -1.70 6.20
CA ALA A 154 -11.26 -3.06 6.10
C ALA A 154 -10.96 -3.83 7.38
N CYS A 155 -11.98 -4.40 8.02
CA CYS A 155 -11.80 -5.29 9.17
C CYS A 155 -12.98 -6.27 9.23
N THR A 156 -12.71 -7.53 9.57
CA THR A 156 -13.78 -8.53 9.76
C THR A 156 -14.59 -8.26 11.03
N ASP A 157 -14.01 -7.56 12.02
CA ASP A 157 -14.71 -7.01 13.17
C ASP A 157 -15.25 -5.61 12.82
N HIS A 158 -16.57 -5.53 12.67
CA HIS A 158 -17.25 -4.31 12.29
C HIS A 158 -17.08 -3.17 13.30
N ASP A 159 -17.08 -3.50 14.61
CA ASP A 159 -16.98 -2.50 15.67
C ASP A 159 -15.57 -1.89 15.71
N ARG A 160 -14.54 -2.70 15.47
CA ARG A 160 -13.17 -2.19 15.30
C ARG A 160 -13.03 -1.31 14.06
N ALA A 161 -13.67 -1.67 12.94
CA ALA A 161 -13.68 -0.84 11.74
C ALA A 161 -14.30 0.53 12.02
N ILE A 162 -15.46 0.58 12.69
CA ILE A 162 -16.14 1.83 13.07
C ILE A 162 -15.27 2.65 14.05
N ALA A 163 -14.73 1.99 15.07
CA ALA A 163 -13.91 2.68 16.07
C ALA A 163 -12.65 3.31 15.46
N LEU A 164 -12.03 2.65 14.48
CA LEU A 164 -10.90 3.19 13.72
C LEU A 164 -11.35 4.30 12.75
N GLN A 165 -12.51 4.15 12.10
CA GLN A 165 -13.11 5.17 11.23
C GLN A 165 -13.32 6.50 11.98
N HIS A 166 -13.93 6.43 13.16
CA HIS A 166 -14.12 7.60 14.02
C HIS A 166 -12.79 8.17 14.52
N ALA A 167 -11.75 7.35 14.62
CA ALA A 167 -10.45 7.79 15.11
C ALA A 167 -9.65 8.63 14.11
N CYS A 168 -9.85 8.42 12.80
CA CYS A 168 -9.05 9.06 11.75
C CYS A 168 -9.84 10.00 10.83
N VAL A 169 -11.11 10.28 11.10
CA VAL A 169 -11.87 11.28 10.32
C VAL A 169 -11.38 12.70 10.59
N THR A 170 -11.14 13.46 9.54
CA THR A 170 -10.79 14.90 9.59
C THR A 170 -11.59 15.66 8.54
N GLY A 171 -11.42 16.99 8.45
CA GLY A 171 -12.02 17.79 7.38
C GLY A 171 -11.56 17.40 5.96
N TYR A 172 -10.47 16.64 5.83
CA TYR A 172 -9.90 16.25 4.54
C TYR A 172 -9.74 14.73 4.37
N PHE A 173 -9.89 13.93 5.42
CA PHE A 173 -9.73 12.48 5.35
C PHE A 173 -11.04 11.79 5.73
N ARG A 174 -11.68 11.13 4.76
CA ARG A 174 -13.00 10.50 4.89
C ARG A 174 -12.91 8.98 4.77
N PRO A 175 -12.80 8.26 5.90
CA PRO A 175 -12.79 6.80 5.90
C PRO A 175 -14.20 6.20 5.75
N TYR A 176 -14.30 5.10 5.01
CA TYR A 176 -15.46 4.20 4.91
C TYR A 176 -15.08 2.83 5.45
N THR A 177 -16.03 2.09 6.02
CA THR A 177 -15.77 0.72 6.52
C THR A 177 -16.11 -0.31 5.45
N ASN A 178 -15.39 -1.43 5.45
CA ASN A 178 -15.69 -2.61 4.65
C ASN A 178 -15.33 -3.88 5.45
N THR A 179 -16.11 -4.95 5.34
CA THR A 179 -15.80 -6.24 5.98
C THR A 179 -14.99 -7.17 5.07
N ASP A 180 -14.95 -6.90 3.77
CA ASP A 180 -14.13 -7.64 2.80
C ASP A 180 -12.65 -7.22 2.85
N VAL A 181 -11.94 -7.75 3.84
CA VAL A 181 -10.49 -7.54 4.00
C VAL A 181 -9.70 -8.13 2.83
N VAL A 182 -10.16 -9.26 2.26
CA VAL A 182 -9.49 -9.95 1.15
C VAL A 182 -9.46 -9.05 -0.08
N GLY A 183 -10.63 -8.55 -0.51
CA GLY A 183 -10.74 -7.67 -1.67
C GLY A 183 -10.00 -6.35 -1.47
N CYS A 184 -10.09 -5.75 -0.28
CA CYS A 184 -9.42 -4.49 0.00
C CYS A 184 -7.88 -4.59 -0.05
N GLU A 185 -7.31 -5.66 0.48
CA GLU A 185 -5.86 -5.88 0.44
C GLU A 185 -5.37 -6.25 -0.96
N LEU A 186 -6.11 -7.10 -1.70
CA LEU A 186 -5.74 -7.49 -3.06
C LEU A 186 -5.84 -6.32 -4.04
N GLY A 187 -6.87 -5.47 -3.91
CA GLY A 187 -6.96 -4.22 -4.66
C GLY A 187 -5.73 -3.33 -4.45
N GLY A 188 -5.35 -3.13 -3.19
CA GLY A 188 -4.15 -2.37 -2.82
C GLY A 188 -2.83 -3.01 -3.28
N ALA A 189 -2.73 -4.33 -3.25
CA ALA A 189 -1.53 -5.08 -3.64
C ALA A 189 -1.30 -5.06 -5.16
N CYS A 190 -2.35 -5.33 -5.94
CA CYS A 190 -2.26 -5.49 -7.39
C CYS A 190 -2.07 -4.16 -8.12
N LYS A 191 -2.61 -3.06 -7.58
CA LYS A 191 -2.53 -1.74 -8.22
C LYS A 191 -1.10 -1.23 -8.47
N ASN A 192 -0.14 -1.60 -7.61
CA ASN A 192 1.25 -1.19 -7.78
C ASN A 192 1.90 -1.87 -9.01
N VAL A 193 1.51 -3.11 -9.32
CA VAL A 193 1.94 -3.83 -10.53
C VAL A 193 1.30 -3.20 -11.76
N MET A 194 0.01 -2.92 -11.70
CA MET A 194 -0.70 -2.26 -12.81
C MET A 194 -0.14 -0.86 -13.09
N ALA A 195 0.26 -0.12 -12.05
CA ALA A 195 0.91 1.17 -12.21
C ALA A 195 2.28 1.06 -12.90
N LEU A 196 3.04 -0.02 -12.68
CA LEU A 196 4.28 -0.28 -13.44
C LEU A 196 3.97 -0.50 -14.92
N ALA A 197 2.99 -1.36 -15.25
CA ALA A 197 2.58 -1.60 -16.63
C ALA A 197 2.13 -0.30 -17.33
N CYS A 198 1.33 0.52 -16.63
CA CYS A 198 0.89 1.83 -17.12
C CYS A 198 2.07 2.78 -17.33
N GLY A 199 3.04 2.77 -16.42
CA GLY A 199 4.30 3.49 -16.58
C GLY A 199 5.05 3.04 -17.83
N MET A 200 5.25 1.73 -18.02
CA MET A 200 5.92 1.18 -19.20
C MET A 200 5.26 1.62 -20.50
N ALA A 201 3.92 1.57 -20.56
CA ALA A 201 3.15 2.07 -21.69
C ALA A 201 3.40 3.56 -21.96
N ALA A 202 3.41 4.40 -20.92
CA ALA A 202 3.74 5.81 -21.06
C ALA A 202 5.18 6.02 -21.55
N GLY A 203 6.14 5.24 -21.06
CA GLY A 203 7.53 5.28 -21.51
C GLY A 203 7.73 4.88 -22.97
N LEU A 204 6.90 3.97 -23.48
CA LEU A 204 6.84 3.58 -24.90
C LEU A 204 6.14 4.62 -25.79
N GLY A 205 5.55 5.66 -25.22
CA GLY A 205 4.82 6.71 -25.94
C GLY A 205 3.36 6.38 -26.24
N PHE A 206 2.77 5.40 -25.55
CA PHE A 206 1.35 5.09 -25.68
C PHE A 206 0.47 6.09 -24.91
N GLY A 207 -0.70 6.41 -25.49
CA GLY A 207 -1.64 7.37 -24.94
C GLY A 207 -2.74 6.77 -24.05
N ASP A 208 -3.73 7.60 -23.72
CA ASP A 208 -4.75 7.31 -22.70
C ASP A 208 -5.62 6.08 -23.01
N ASN A 209 -5.83 5.73 -24.27
CA ASN A 209 -6.56 4.50 -24.64
C ASN A 209 -5.84 3.23 -24.13
N THR A 210 -4.51 3.22 -24.19
CA THR A 210 -3.71 2.09 -23.68
C THR A 210 -3.75 2.08 -22.16
N LEU A 211 -3.66 3.26 -21.54
CA LEU A 211 -3.79 3.42 -20.09
C LEU A 211 -5.15 2.89 -19.58
N ALA A 212 -6.25 3.29 -20.21
CA ALA A 212 -7.59 2.83 -19.89
C ALA A 212 -7.74 1.31 -20.08
N THR A 213 -7.16 0.76 -21.14
CA THR A 213 -7.14 -0.70 -21.39
C THR A 213 -6.40 -1.43 -20.27
N LEU A 214 -5.20 -0.98 -19.88
CA LEU A 214 -4.41 -1.60 -18.82
C LEU A 214 -5.12 -1.52 -17.46
N ILE A 215 -5.72 -0.38 -17.13
CA ILE A 215 -6.49 -0.22 -15.89
C ILE A 215 -7.67 -1.19 -15.86
N THR A 216 -8.44 -1.26 -16.95
CA THR A 216 -9.64 -2.11 -17.03
C THR A 216 -9.28 -3.59 -16.95
N ARG A 217 -8.31 -4.04 -17.75
CA ARG A 217 -7.87 -5.44 -17.78
C ARG A 217 -7.13 -5.84 -16.50
N GLY A 218 -6.36 -4.93 -15.91
CA GLY A 218 -5.69 -5.10 -14.64
C GLY A 218 -6.66 -5.23 -13.46
N LEU A 219 -7.75 -4.45 -13.47
CA LEU A 219 -8.83 -4.61 -12.50
C LEU A 219 -9.50 -5.99 -12.63
N ALA A 220 -9.74 -6.44 -13.87
CA ALA A 220 -10.31 -7.76 -14.11
C ALA A 220 -9.38 -8.92 -13.64
N GLU A 221 -8.05 -8.80 -13.81
CA GLU A 221 -7.09 -9.74 -13.22
C GLU A 221 -7.19 -9.77 -11.69
N THR A 222 -7.24 -8.59 -11.08
CA THR A 222 -7.34 -8.44 -9.63
C THR A 222 -8.65 -9.03 -9.10
N ALA A 223 -9.77 -8.79 -9.78
CA ALA A 223 -11.08 -9.29 -9.39
C ALA A 223 -11.16 -10.83 -9.51
N ARG A 224 -10.66 -11.42 -10.61
CA ARG A 224 -10.60 -12.89 -10.75
C ARG A 224 -9.75 -13.54 -9.67
N LEU A 225 -8.59 -12.94 -9.36
CA LEU A 225 -7.75 -13.41 -8.27
C LEU A 225 -8.46 -13.28 -6.93
N GLY A 226 -9.10 -12.14 -6.68
CA GLY A 226 -9.90 -11.88 -5.49
C GLY A 226 -11.01 -12.90 -5.27
N ALA A 227 -11.82 -13.15 -6.29
CA ALA A 227 -12.90 -14.13 -6.25
C ALA A 227 -12.38 -15.54 -5.92
N ALA A 228 -11.25 -15.94 -6.51
CA ALA A 228 -10.60 -17.22 -6.20
C ALA A 228 -10.07 -17.33 -4.75
N LEU A 229 -9.87 -16.20 -4.06
CA LEU A 229 -9.52 -16.10 -2.65
C LEU A 229 -10.73 -15.80 -1.73
N GLY A 230 -11.94 -15.73 -2.28
CA GLY A 230 -13.17 -15.48 -1.52
C GLY A 230 -13.47 -14.01 -1.22
N ALA A 231 -12.89 -13.07 -1.97
CA ALA A 231 -13.25 -11.66 -1.91
C ALA A 231 -14.64 -11.39 -2.52
N ASP A 232 -15.28 -10.30 -2.10
CA ASP A 232 -16.47 -9.76 -2.77
C ASP A 232 -16.03 -9.00 -4.02
N GLU A 233 -16.51 -9.42 -5.19
CA GLU A 233 -16.17 -8.78 -6.47
C GLU A 233 -16.53 -7.29 -6.50
N MET A 234 -17.59 -6.87 -5.81
CA MET A 234 -18.02 -5.48 -5.76
C MET A 234 -17.02 -4.57 -5.02
N THR A 235 -16.19 -5.13 -4.14
CA THR A 235 -15.09 -4.38 -3.49
C THR A 235 -14.14 -3.77 -4.51
N PHE A 236 -13.91 -4.46 -5.64
CA PHE A 236 -12.99 -3.98 -6.68
C PHE A 236 -13.55 -2.79 -7.46
N ALA A 237 -14.87 -2.61 -7.53
CA ALA A 237 -15.48 -1.41 -8.10
C ALA A 237 -15.37 -0.18 -7.18
N GLY A 238 -15.04 -0.39 -5.89
CA GLY A 238 -14.94 0.65 -4.88
C GLY A 238 -13.59 1.36 -4.78
N LEU A 239 -13.42 2.12 -3.69
CA LEU A 239 -12.21 2.91 -3.41
C LEU A 239 -10.94 2.05 -3.28
N ALA A 240 -11.03 0.87 -2.65
CA ALA A 240 -9.88 -0.01 -2.43
C ALA A 240 -9.40 -0.74 -3.69
N GLY A 241 -10.26 -0.88 -4.70
CA GLY A 241 -9.93 -1.41 -6.03
C GLY A 241 -9.74 -0.28 -7.04
N LEU A 242 -10.78 0.01 -7.81
CA LEU A 242 -10.77 0.96 -8.92
C LEU A 242 -10.26 2.35 -8.50
N GLY A 243 -10.70 2.87 -7.35
CA GLY A 243 -10.27 4.20 -6.88
C GLY A 243 -8.75 4.31 -6.69
N ASP A 244 -8.16 3.38 -5.92
CA ASP A 244 -6.72 3.35 -5.69
C ASP A 244 -5.92 3.02 -6.96
N LEU A 245 -6.47 2.14 -7.81
CA LEU A 245 -5.88 1.78 -9.09
C LEU A 245 -5.76 3.00 -10.02
N VAL A 246 -6.86 3.72 -10.25
CA VAL A 246 -6.88 4.91 -11.11
C VAL A 246 -5.93 5.98 -10.58
N ALA A 247 -6.01 6.31 -9.28
CA ALA A 247 -5.13 7.31 -8.68
C ALA A 247 -3.65 6.97 -8.86
N THR A 248 -3.29 5.69 -8.75
CA THR A 248 -1.90 5.24 -8.85
C THR A 248 -1.40 5.11 -10.29
N CYS A 249 -2.26 4.73 -11.23
CA CYS A 249 -1.91 4.62 -12.65
C CYS A 249 -1.87 5.97 -13.37
N ALA A 250 -2.72 6.93 -12.97
CA ALA A 250 -2.77 8.26 -13.60
C ALA A 250 -1.74 9.24 -13.02
N SER A 251 -1.41 9.15 -11.73
CA SER A 251 -0.61 10.18 -11.07
C SER A 251 0.90 10.04 -11.32
N PRO A 252 1.61 11.10 -11.73
CA PRO A 252 3.08 11.11 -11.78
C PRO A 252 3.73 11.06 -10.38
N LEU A 253 2.95 11.27 -9.32
CA LEU A 253 3.41 11.11 -7.93
C LEU A 253 3.55 9.62 -7.53
N SER A 254 2.99 8.71 -8.33
CA SER A 254 3.14 7.27 -8.13
C SER A 254 4.55 6.82 -8.46
N ARG A 255 5.28 6.36 -7.44
CA ARG A 255 6.63 5.78 -7.61
C ARG A 255 6.64 4.61 -8.60
N ASN A 256 5.60 3.76 -8.57
CA ASN A 256 5.48 2.62 -9.48
C ASN A 256 5.29 3.07 -10.93
N ARG A 257 4.43 4.07 -11.18
CA ARG A 257 4.23 4.62 -12.53
C ARG A 257 5.52 5.24 -13.07
N SER A 258 6.18 6.09 -12.28
CA SER A 258 7.42 6.76 -12.70
C SER A 258 8.58 5.78 -12.91
N PHE A 259 8.65 4.70 -12.11
CA PHE A 259 9.61 3.62 -12.33
C PHE A 259 9.31 2.87 -13.63
N GLY A 260 8.04 2.53 -13.89
CA GLY A 260 7.62 1.89 -15.14
C GLY A 260 7.91 2.74 -16.36
N GLU A 261 7.73 4.05 -16.29
CA GLU A 261 8.02 5.00 -17.38
C GLU A 261 9.49 4.98 -17.78
N ARG A 262 10.40 4.84 -16.80
CA ARG A 262 11.83 4.66 -17.08
C ARG A 262 12.11 3.33 -17.77
N LEU A 263 11.53 2.23 -17.29
CA LEU A 263 11.66 0.94 -17.95
C LEU A 263 11.15 0.99 -19.40
N GLY A 264 10.00 1.62 -19.64
CA GLY A 264 9.43 1.81 -20.98
C GLY A 264 10.33 2.61 -21.93
N ARG A 265 11.16 3.51 -21.41
CA ARG A 265 12.18 4.25 -22.17
C ARG A 265 13.47 3.46 -22.43
N GLY A 266 13.58 2.24 -21.89
CA GLY A 266 14.73 1.36 -22.04
C GLY A 266 15.79 1.48 -20.94
N ASP A 267 15.49 2.13 -19.81
CA ASP A 267 16.38 2.08 -18.64
C ASP A 267 16.46 0.64 -18.09
N THR A 268 17.64 0.24 -17.62
CA THR A 268 17.76 -0.99 -16.81
C THR A 268 17.10 -0.80 -15.45
N LEU A 269 16.83 -1.89 -14.72
CA LEU A 269 16.28 -1.83 -13.36
C LEU A 269 17.14 -0.97 -12.42
N GLU A 270 18.46 -1.09 -12.51
CA GLU A 270 19.40 -0.31 -11.69
C GLU A 270 19.30 1.18 -12.01
N ARG A 271 19.22 1.54 -13.29
CA ARG A 271 19.05 2.94 -13.72
C ARG A 271 17.69 3.49 -13.31
N ALA A 272 16.64 2.69 -13.43
CA ALA A 272 15.30 3.06 -12.99
C ALA A 272 15.25 3.29 -11.47
N GLN A 273 15.93 2.45 -10.68
CA GLN A 273 16.07 2.62 -9.23
C GLN A 273 16.84 3.88 -8.86
N GLN A 274 17.98 4.15 -9.50
CA GLN A 274 18.75 5.39 -9.27
C GLN A 274 17.90 6.62 -9.59
N GLY A 275 17.16 6.57 -10.70
CA GLY A 275 16.27 7.63 -11.16
C GLY A 275 15.00 7.84 -10.32
N THR A 276 14.78 7.01 -9.30
CA THR A 276 13.66 7.10 -8.34
C THR A 276 14.14 7.24 -6.89
N HIS A 277 15.27 7.95 -6.71
CA HIS A 277 15.89 8.24 -5.42
C HIS A 277 16.43 7.00 -4.69
N GLY A 278 16.88 5.99 -5.44
CA GLY A 278 17.55 4.81 -4.90
C GLY A 278 16.61 3.75 -4.29
N GLN A 279 15.29 3.96 -4.34
CA GLN A 279 14.30 3.01 -3.81
C GLN A 279 13.69 2.19 -4.95
N VAL A 280 13.74 0.87 -4.82
CA VAL A 280 13.01 -0.03 -5.73
C VAL A 280 11.50 0.15 -5.49
N ALA A 281 10.76 0.34 -6.57
CA ALA A 281 9.31 0.47 -6.51
C ALA A 281 8.67 -0.84 -6.00
N GLU A 282 7.67 -0.75 -5.13
CA GLU A 282 7.04 -1.92 -4.49
C GLU A 282 6.46 -2.91 -5.49
N GLY A 283 5.95 -2.42 -6.63
CA GLY A 283 5.40 -3.23 -7.70
C GLY A 283 6.42 -4.21 -8.30
N VAL A 284 7.71 -3.87 -8.30
CA VAL A 284 8.79 -4.73 -8.82
C VAL A 284 8.90 -6.00 -7.99
N LYS A 285 8.70 -5.92 -6.67
CA LYS A 285 8.68 -7.09 -5.79
C LYS A 285 7.30 -7.76 -5.78
N SER A 286 6.24 -6.96 -5.85
CA SER A 286 4.87 -7.43 -5.72
C SER A 286 4.40 -8.24 -6.93
N CYS A 287 4.91 -7.97 -8.14
CA CYS A 287 4.57 -8.78 -9.31
C CYS A 287 4.94 -10.26 -9.12
N THR A 288 6.07 -10.55 -8.46
CA THR A 288 6.49 -11.91 -8.15
C THR A 288 5.55 -12.61 -7.18
N SER A 289 5.17 -11.97 -6.07
CA SER A 289 4.26 -12.61 -5.11
C SER A 289 2.83 -12.75 -5.65
N ILE A 290 2.34 -11.76 -6.40
CA ILE A 290 1.00 -11.83 -7.00
C ILE A 290 0.95 -12.89 -8.11
N ARG A 291 1.98 -12.98 -8.97
CA ARG A 291 2.11 -14.05 -9.97
C ARG A 291 2.08 -15.44 -9.32
N ALA A 292 2.88 -15.63 -8.27
CA ALA A 292 2.93 -16.89 -7.54
C ALA A 292 1.60 -17.24 -6.86
N LEU A 293 0.94 -16.24 -6.24
CA LEU A 293 -0.38 -16.42 -5.64
C LEU A 293 -1.43 -16.79 -6.69
N ALA A 294 -1.44 -16.11 -7.84
CA ALA A 294 -2.35 -16.43 -8.93
C ALA A 294 -2.12 -17.86 -9.46
N ALA A 295 -0.87 -18.28 -9.61
CA ALA A 295 -0.53 -19.65 -10.01
C ALA A 295 -1.02 -20.69 -9.00
N GLN A 296 -0.86 -20.45 -7.69
CA GLN A 296 -1.38 -21.33 -6.63
C GLN A 296 -2.90 -21.52 -6.72
N HIS A 297 -3.62 -20.51 -7.20
CA HIS A 297 -5.07 -20.52 -7.35
C HIS A 297 -5.55 -20.77 -8.79
N SER A 298 -4.65 -21.15 -9.71
CA SER A 298 -4.96 -21.39 -11.13
C SER A 298 -5.66 -20.20 -11.84
N VAL A 299 -5.29 -18.97 -11.49
CA VAL A 299 -5.83 -17.74 -12.07
C VAL A 299 -4.87 -17.14 -13.09
N GLU A 300 -5.37 -16.84 -14.29
CA GLU A 300 -4.60 -16.13 -15.31
C GLU A 300 -4.47 -14.63 -14.99
N VAL A 301 -3.21 -14.17 -14.87
CA VAL A 301 -2.83 -12.77 -14.65
C VAL A 301 -1.83 -12.24 -15.70
N PRO A 302 -2.22 -12.15 -16.99
CA PRO A 302 -1.36 -11.76 -18.12
C PRO A 302 -0.45 -10.55 -17.87
N ILE A 303 -1.02 -9.45 -17.38
CA ILE A 303 -0.34 -8.19 -17.19
C ILE A 303 0.66 -8.33 -16.04
N THR A 304 0.22 -8.95 -14.94
CA THR A 304 1.10 -9.23 -13.80
C THR A 304 2.29 -10.11 -14.20
N ASP A 305 2.05 -11.15 -15.00
CA ASP A 305 3.08 -12.06 -15.51
C ASP A 305 4.06 -11.31 -16.43
N GLY A 306 3.57 -10.54 -17.40
CA GLY A 306 4.41 -9.71 -18.26
C GLY A 306 5.27 -8.70 -17.47
N VAL A 307 4.70 -8.02 -16.48
CA VAL A 307 5.48 -7.11 -15.60
C VAL A 307 6.56 -7.88 -14.85
N HIS A 308 6.28 -9.10 -14.38
CA HIS A 308 7.28 -9.92 -13.72
C HIS A 308 8.43 -10.28 -14.66
N ARG A 309 8.13 -10.72 -15.89
CA ARG A 309 9.14 -11.09 -16.87
C ARG A 309 10.01 -9.90 -17.30
N VAL A 310 9.43 -8.72 -17.46
CA VAL A 310 10.18 -7.49 -17.69
C VAL A 310 11.10 -7.15 -16.51
N CYS A 311 10.59 -7.31 -15.28
CA CYS A 311 11.34 -6.94 -14.08
C CYS A 311 12.35 -7.99 -13.59
N HIS A 312 12.25 -9.25 -14.00
CA HIS A 312 13.07 -10.33 -13.42
C HIS A 312 13.61 -11.33 -14.44
N GLU A 313 13.06 -11.40 -15.65
CA GLU A 313 13.43 -12.39 -16.67
C GLU A 313 14.06 -11.77 -17.92
N GLY A 314 14.20 -10.44 -17.97
CA GLY A 314 14.90 -9.71 -19.04
C GLY A 314 14.07 -9.46 -20.30
N GLU A 315 12.75 -9.66 -20.24
CA GLU A 315 11.84 -9.30 -21.34
C GLU A 315 11.81 -7.77 -21.54
N SER A 316 11.73 -7.29 -22.78
CA SER A 316 11.58 -5.86 -23.03
C SER A 316 10.11 -5.42 -22.86
N PRO A 317 9.84 -4.19 -22.39
CA PRO A 317 8.46 -3.67 -22.34
C PRO A 317 7.74 -3.69 -23.69
N ARG A 318 8.48 -3.58 -24.80
CA ARG A 318 7.94 -3.64 -26.16
C ARG A 318 7.46 -5.04 -26.51
N ASP A 319 8.20 -6.07 -26.12
CA ASP A 319 7.83 -7.47 -26.37
C ASP A 319 6.62 -7.86 -25.52
N MET A 320 6.60 -7.48 -24.24
CA MET A 320 5.43 -7.63 -23.37
C MET A 320 4.18 -7.00 -23.99
N ALA A 321 4.28 -5.77 -24.52
CA ALA A 321 3.15 -5.08 -25.15
C ALA A 321 2.65 -5.82 -26.40
N ALA A 322 3.57 -6.32 -27.24
CA ALA A 322 3.23 -7.09 -28.43
C ALA A 322 2.53 -8.42 -28.08
N GLU A 323 3.01 -9.12 -27.05
CA GLU A 323 2.38 -10.35 -26.55
C GLU A 323 0.95 -10.11 -26.07
N LEU A 324 0.75 -9.09 -25.23
CA LEU A 324 -0.58 -8.79 -24.67
C LEU A 324 -1.62 -8.47 -25.75
N LEU A 325 -1.20 -7.82 -26.85
CA LEU A 325 -2.05 -7.55 -28.02
C LEU A 325 -2.30 -8.79 -28.88
N GLY A 326 -1.34 -9.71 -28.97
CA GLY A 326 -1.42 -10.93 -29.77
C GLY A 326 -2.23 -12.07 -29.14
N ARG A 327 -2.72 -11.90 -27.90
CA ARG A 327 -3.52 -12.93 -27.21
C ARG A 327 -4.85 -13.18 -27.93
N ALA A 328 -5.29 -14.45 -27.88
CA ALA A 328 -6.57 -14.87 -28.47
C ALA A 328 -7.74 -14.03 -27.96
N HIS A 329 -8.63 -13.63 -28.88
CA HIS A 329 -9.83 -12.87 -28.56
C HIS A 329 -10.76 -13.66 -27.63
N LYS A 330 -11.14 -13.06 -26.50
CA LYS A 330 -12.17 -13.56 -25.59
C LYS A 330 -13.36 -12.56 -25.61
N PRO A 331 -14.60 -13.01 -25.38
CA PRO A 331 -15.72 -12.10 -25.12
C PRO A 331 -15.39 -11.15 -23.97
N GLU A 332 -15.98 -9.96 -24.00
CA GLU A 332 -15.92 -9.00 -22.89
C GLU A 332 -16.66 -9.54 -21.66
#